data_AF-A0A4S0FXB8-F1
#
_entry.id   AF-A0A4S0FXB8-F1
#
_cell.length_a   1.000
_cell.length_b   1.000
_cell.length_c   1.000
_cell.angle_alpha   90.00
_cell.angle_beta   90.00
_cell.angle_gamma   90.00
#
_symmetry.space_group_name_H-M   'P 1'
#
loop_
_entity.id
_entity.type
_entity.pdbx_description
1 polymer ?
#
loop_
_entity_poly.entity_id
_entity_poly.type
_entity_poly.pdbx_seq_one_letter_code
_entity_poly.pdbx_strand_id
1 'polypeptide(L)'
;SVGDAGTERTITNVAAGRVSSGSTDAINGSQLYATNTAIEDLTKTIGGIGGTVQNTVQYDTVNNPDGSTTKTNKITLQGGDPNAPVVISNVG
;
A
#
# COMPACT_ATOMS: atom_id res chain seq x y z
N SER A 1 4.52 -39.54 0.96
CA SER A 1 5.40 -38.54 1.58
C SER A 1 6.33 -37.95 0.52
N VAL A 2 6.69 -36.66 0.60
CA VAL A 2 7.62 -35.97 -0.33
C VAL A 2 9.00 -35.68 0.29
N GLY A 3 9.27 -36.19 1.49
CA GLY A 3 10.49 -35.95 2.25
C GLY A 3 10.23 -36.04 3.75
N ASP A 4 11.29 -35.84 4.51
CA ASP A 4 11.23 -35.64 5.96
C ASP A 4 11.66 -34.20 6.27
N ALA A 5 11.36 -33.71 7.47
CA ALA A 5 11.70 -32.34 7.87
C ALA A 5 13.21 -32.06 7.67
N GLY A 6 13.53 -31.00 6.93
CA GLY A 6 14.90 -30.61 6.56
C GLY A 6 15.46 -31.32 5.32
N THR A 7 14.68 -32.22 4.69
CA THR A 7 15.04 -32.94 3.44
C THR A 7 13.87 -32.97 2.46
N GLU A 8 13.16 -31.85 2.36
CA GLU A 8 12.00 -31.69 1.49
C GLU A 8 12.41 -31.77 0.01
N ARG A 9 11.56 -32.41 -0.80
CA ARG A 9 11.74 -32.42 -2.26
C ARG A 9 10.83 -31.40 -2.92
N THR A 10 11.32 -30.79 -3.99
CA THR A 10 10.50 -29.99 -4.89
C THR A 10 9.62 -30.89 -5.75
N ILE A 11 8.39 -30.44 -6.02
CA ILE A 11 7.50 -31.08 -6.98
C ILE A 11 7.53 -30.22 -8.24
N THR A 12 7.96 -30.79 -9.35
CA THR A 12 8.13 -30.08 -10.63
C THR A 12 7.09 -30.53 -11.66
N ASN A 13 7.01 -29.82 -12.78
CA ASN A 13 6.05 -30.10 -13.87
C ASN A 13 4.56 -30.06 -13.44
N VAL A 14 4.26 -29.28 -12.40
CA VAL A 14 2.89 -29.05 -11.93
C VAL A 14 2.23 -28.02 -12.85
N ALA A 15 1.20 -28.45 -13.58
CA ALA A 15 0.36 -27.53 -14.35
C ALA A 15 -0.37 -26.55 -13.41
N ALA A 16 -0.78 -25.38 -13.92
CA ALA A 16 -1.51 -24.40 -13.12
C ALA A 16 -2.84 -24.99 -12.61
N GLY A 17 -3.04 -24.99 -11.30
CA GLY A 17 -4.26 -25.48 -10.66
C GLY A 17 -5.42 -24.50 -10.81
N ARG A 18 -6.66 -24.98 -10.67
CA ARG A 18 -7.83 -24.10 -10.68
C ARG A 18 -7.87 -23.25 -9.42
N VAL A 19 -8.14 -21.95 -9.58
CA VAL A 19 -8.33 -21.01 -8.46
C VAL A 19 -9.82 -20.76 -8.28
N SER A 20 -10.45 -21.55 -7.42
CA SER A 20 -11.88 -21.46 -7.10
C SER A 20 -12.15 -22.05 -5.71
N SER A 21 -13.24 -21.64 -5.05
CA SER A 21 -13.53 -21.98 -3.64
C SER A 21 -13.58 -23.47 -3.31
N GLY A 22 -13.94 -24.33 -4.28
CA GLY A 22 -13.96 -25.79 -4.11
C GLY A 22 -12.76 -26.53 -4.70
N SER A 23 -11.71 -25.84 -5.14
CA SER A 23 -10.56 -26.48 -5.78
C SER A 23 -9.72 -27.26 -4.77
N THR A 24 -9.26 -28.44 -5.18
CA THR A 24 -8.27 -29.26 -4.47
C THR A 24 -6.99 -29.45 -5.29
N ASP A 25 -6.84 -28.67 -6.37
CA ASP A 25 -5.67 -28.75 -7.24
C ASP A 25 -4.46 -28.10 -6.56
N ALA A 26 -3.27 -28.66 -6.78
CA ALA A 26 -2.03 -28.01 -6.36
C ALA A 26 -1.82 -26.71 -7.16
N ILE A 27 -1.29 -25.69 -6.49
CA ILE A 27 -0.88 -24.42 -7.10
C ILE A 27 0.62 -24.46 -7.39
N ASN A 28 1.05 -23.93 -8.53
CA ASN A 28 2.46 -23.90 -8.91
C ASN A 28 3.08 -22.51 -8.72
N GLY A 29 4.40 -22.41 -8.96
CA GLY A 29 5.15 -21.17 -8.76
C GLY A 29 4.71 -20.00 -9.63
N SER A 30 4.21 -20.23 -10.86
CA SER A 30 3.81 -19.12 -11.74
C SER A 30 2.53 -18.43 -11.26
N GLN A 31 1.62 -19.19 -10.63
CA GLN A 31 0.40 -18.64 -10.05
C GLN A 31 0.69 -17.79 -8.80
N LEU A 32 1.59 -18.26 -7.94
CA LEU A 32 2.05 -17.47 -6.79
C LEU A 32 2.79 -16.21 -7.25
N TYR A 33 3.66 -16.33 -8.26
CA TYR A 33 4.35 -15.19 -8.85
C TYR A 33 3.38 -14.15 -9.40
N ALA A 34 2.36 -14.56 -10.19
CA ALA A 34 1.36 -13.64 -10.72
C ALA A 34 0.62 -12.87 -9.61
N THR A 35 0.30 -13.55 -8.50
CA THR A 35 -0.31 -12.91 -7.33
C THR A 35 0.64 -11.89 -6.69
N ASN A 36 1.90 -12.24 -6.52
CA ASN A 36 2.91 -11.33 -5.96
C ASN A 36 3.13 -10.11 -6.85
N THR A 37 3.17 -10.27 -8.18
CA THR A 37 3.24 -9.14 -9.12
C THR A 37 2.04 -8.21 -8.98
N ALA A 38 0.83 -8.74 -8.86
CA ALA A 38 -0.36 -7.92 -8.64
C ALA A 38 -0.29 -7.12 -7.33
N ILE A 39 0.28 -7.71 -6.27
CA ILE A 39 0.52 -7.02 -4.98
C ILE A 39 1.60 -5.94 -5.12
N GLU A 40 2.68 -6.20 -5.85
CA GLU A 40 3.73 -5.21 -6.11
C GLU A 40 3.18 -4.00 -6.89
N ASP A 41 2.33 -4.23 -7.88
CA ASP A 41 1.70 -3.16 -8.67
C ASP A 41 0.68 -2.36 -7.85
N LEU A 42 -0.07 -3.04 -6.96
CA LEU A 42 -0.90 -2.36 -5.97
C LEU A 42 -0.04 -1.47 -5.05
N THR A 43 1.10 -1.98 -4.60
CA THR A 43 2.03 -1.22 -3.73
C THR A 43 2.57 0.02 -4.43
N LYS A 44 2.96 -0.09 -5.71
CA LYS A 44 3.38 1.08 -6.52
C LYS A 44 2.26 2.11 -6.66
N THR A 45 1.03 1.64 -6.92
CA THR A 45 -0.15 2.51 -7.04
C THR A 45 -0.38 3.29 -5.74
N ILE A 46 -0.34 2.61 -4.59
CA ILE A 46 -0.49 3.24 -3.26
C ILE A 46 0.64 4.26 -3.01
N GLY A 47 1.88 3.91 -3.34
CA GLY A 47 3.02 4.84 -3.24
C GLY A 47 2.83 6.10 -4.08
N GLY A 48 2.28 5.97 -5.29
CA GLY A 48 1.94 7.10 -6.16
C GLY A 48 0.82 8.01 -5.61
N ILE A 49 -0.17 7.43 -4.92
CA ILE A 49 -1.21 8.21 -4.22
C ILE A 49 -0.58 9.08 -3.12
N GLY A 50 0.32 8.50 -2.31
CA GLY A 50 1.06 9.25 -1.29
C GLY A 50 1.78 10.46 -1.88
N GLY A 51 2.48 10.28 -3.01
CA GLY A 51 3.12 11.37 -3.74
C GLY A 51 2.14 12.44 -4.26
N THR A 52 0.98 12.03 -4.78
CA THR A 52 -0.06 12.97 -5.26
C THR A 52 -0.59 13.84 -4.11
N VAL A 53 -0.81 13.25 -2.94
CA VAL A 53 -1.31 13.95 -1.75
C VAL A 53 -0.32 15.02 -1.25
N GLN A 54 1.00 14.83 -1.45
CA GLN A 54 2.02 15.82 -1.06
C GLN A 54 1.86 17.18 -1.74
N ASN A 55 1.33 17.20 -2.96
CA ASN A 55 1.15 18.43 -3.74
C ASN A 55 -0.27 19.03 -3.60
N THR A 56 -1.09 18.48 -2.71
CA THR A 56 -2.46 18.95 -2.47
C THR A 56 -2.55 19.82 -1.22
N VAL A 57 -3.44 20.82 -1.24
CA VAL A 57 -3.83 21.53 -0.02
C VAL A 57 -4.81 20.65 0.74
N GLN A 58 -4.52 20.36 2.01
CA GLN A 58 -5.35 19.51 2.87
C GLN A 58 -5.88 20.28 4.07
N TYR A 59 -7.00 19.80 4.62
CA TYR A 59 -7.55 20.30 5.88
C TYR A 59 -6.69 19.89 7.06
N ASP A 60 -6.67 20.73 8.08
CA ASP A 60 -6.12 20.44 9.40
C ASP A 60 -7.00 19.37 10.09
N THR A 61 -6.36 18.45 10.79
CA THR A 61 -6.98 17.32 11.46
C THR A 61 -6.60 17.29 12.93
N VAL A 62 -7.56 16.96 13.79
CA VAL A 62 -7.27 16.63 15.19
C VAL A 62 -7.19 15.10 15.35
N ASN A 63 -6.18 14.64 16.08
CA ASN A 63 -6.09 13.25 16.51
C ASN A 63 -6.97 13.07 17.75
N ASN A 64 -7.96 12.19 17.65
CA ASN A 64 -8.85 11.88 18.74
C ASN A 64 -8.24 10.82 19.67
N PRO A 65 -8.64 10.76 20.96
CA PRO A 65 -8.17 9.75 21.90
C PRO A 65 -8.47 8.29 21.49
N ASP A 66 -9.44 8.08 20.59
CA ASP A 66 -9.82 6.78 20.06
C ASP A 66 -8.98 6.34 18.84
N GLY A 67 -7.99 7.15 18.43
CA GLY A 67 -7.13 6.89 17.28
C GLY A 67 -7.71 7.34 15.92
N SER A 68 -8.93 7.88 15.90
CA SER A 68 -9.52 8.50 14.71
C SER A 68 -8.95 9.90 14.45
N THR A 69 -9.12 10.40 13.23
CA THR A 69 -8.79 11.80 12.86
C THR A 69 -10.05 12.53 12.43
N THR A 70 -10.25 13.76 12.93
CA THR A 70 -11.39 14.60 12.54
C THR A 70 -10.91 15.82 11.78
N LYS A 71 -11.48 16.06 10.59
CA LYS A 71 -11.22 17.27 9.79
C LYS A 71 -11.86 18.48 10.48
N THR A 72 -11.13 19.60 10.53
CA THR A 72 -11.54 20.79 11.31
C THR A 72 -12.10 21.94 10.48
N ASN A 73 -12.38 21.74 9.19
CA ASN A 73 -12.74 22.81 8.24
C ASN A 73 -11.74 23.99 8.21
N LYS A 74 -10.51 23.78 8.67
CA LYS A 74 -9.41 24.76 8.70
C LYS A 74 -8.26 24.28 7.83
N ILE A 75 -7.46 25.20 7.29
CA ILE A 75 -6.18 24.93 6.65
C ILE A 75 -5.14 25.78 7.37
N THR A 76 -4.03 25.18 7.79
CA THR A 76 -2.92 25.86 8.45
C THR A 76 -1.68 25.76 7.57
N LEU A 77 -1.19 26.89 7.05
CA LEU A 77 0.08 26.93 6.32
C LEU A 77 1.20 27.16 7.33
N GLN A 78 2.00 26.13 7.60
CA GLN A 78 3.15 26.26 8.52
C GLN A 78 4.43 26.47 7.70
N GLY A 79 5.13 27.57 7.98
CA GLY A 79 6.48 27.81 7.47
C GLY A 79 7.51 26.98 8.23
N GLY A 80 8.70 26.82 7.65
CA GLY A 80 9.81 26.10 8.31
C GLY A 80 10.45 26.87 9.49
N ASP A 81 10.31 28.20 9.52
CA ASP A 81 10.82 29.06 10.60
C ASP A 81 9.64 29.74 11.32
N PRO A 82 9.47 29.52 12.64
CA PRO A 82 8.38 30.12 13.42
C PRO A 82 8.47 31.65 13.55
N ASN A 83 9.63 32.24 13.26
CA ASN A 83 9.84 33.70 13.34
C ASN A 83 9.71 34.40 11.97
N ALA A 84 9.48 33.65 10.89
CA ALA A 84 9.33 34.20 9.54
C ALA A 84 7.87 34.09 9.05
N PRO A 85 7.37 35.07 8.28
CA PRO A 85 6.04 34.99 7.70
C PRO A 85 5.98 33.91 6.60
N VAL A 86 4.84 33.22 6.51
CA VAL A 86 4.54 32.35 5.36
C VAL A 86 4.12 33.22 4.18
N VAL A 87 4.89 33.17 3.08
CA VAL A 87 4.61 33.94 1.87
C VAL A 87 3.83 33.07 0.87
N ILE A 88 2.71 33.59 0.37
CA ILE A 88 1.95 32.98 -0.73
C ILE A 88 2.16 33.84 -1.97
N SER A 89 2.75 33.27 -3.01
CA SER A 89 2.95 33.94 -4.30
C SER A 89 1.76 33.73 -5.22
N ASN A 90 1.61 34.61 -6.22
CA ASN A 90 0.56 34.51 -7.25
C ASN A 90 -0.88 34.54 -6.69
N VAL A 91 -1.09 35.27 -5.61
CA VAL A 91 -2.42 35.66 -5.11
C VAL A 91 -2.67 37.10 -5.54
N GLY A 92 -3.80 37.34 -6.22
CA GLY A 92 -4.28 38.65 -6.65
C GLY A 92 -5.22 39.29 -5.64
#